data_AF-A0A482VJU2-F1
#
_entry.id   AF-A0A482VJU2-F1
#
_cell.length_a   1.000
_cell.length_b   1.000
_cell.length_c   1.000
_cell.angle_alpha   90.00
_cell.angle_beta   90.00
_cell.angle_gamma   90.00
#
_symmetry.space_group_name_H-M   'P 1'
#
loop_
_entity.id
_entity.type
_entity.pdbx_description
1 polymer ?
#
loop_
_entity_poly.entity_id
_entity_poly.type
_entity_poly.pdbx_seq_one_letter_code
_entity_poly.pdbx_strand_id
1 'polypeptide(L)'
;MKLGNCFIIGLILAYASKSYSHSCLKIPKSRNVNDDDRYIIEISGNPKGYAPNENYTISLKSNPSFGDNRFIEFTLVVEPQSLNPERSAGHFHLIDKLLTTFNSECPLTVTQTSTVPKESVDVLWQAPPEDNGCVVVKAIALESPTVWFTKTLQKVLCQENEKNEDTLPPVLETCSACNEAKYEVAFQGLWSRNTHPKGFPEDPWKTKLGDVIGASHKYSKSFWQQATLASPGLKLLAEEGNTSQLETELKEMLQNDDIRTIIKARELAHPKITGTSYTVFRVDSENHLISLVSKITPSPDWIVGVSNLDLCLENGSWAASYTFNLYPWDVGTDDGLTYDSPDEPSESHQLIRLIKSNVPNREESPFYDPDGGPIKPLAKLHLIRKKLYEKDCNSMNTETNNYMKITCQLSDWSEWSSCSVTCGKGVRTRDRHFNVDSKCMEDESEQLQETEECDTGEVCDGSVPS
;
A
#
# COMPACT_ATOMS: atom_id res chain seq x y z
N MET A 1 27.79 78.26 35.37
CA MET A 1 26.47 78.76 34.96
C MET A 1 25.45 77.66 35.18
N LYS A 2 24.37 77.97 35.89
CA LYS A 2 23.18 77.12 36.08
C LYS A 2 22.43 76.96 34.76
N LEU A 3 21.90 75.77 34.52
CA LEU A 3 20.67 75.39 33.79
C LEU A 3 20.64 73.84 33.89
N GLY A 4 19.62 73.13 34.37
CA GLY A 4 18.22 73.46 34.56
C GLY A 4 17.36 72.30 34.04
N ASN A 5 17.20 71.27 34.88
CA ASN A 5 16.10 70.30 35.02
C ASN A 5 15.61 69.36 33.90
N CYS A 6 15.22 68.18 34.44
CA CYS A 6 14.17 67.23 34.05
C CYS A 6 14.60 66.04 33.16
N PHE A 7 14.46 64.82 33.68
CA PHE A 7 13.41 63.88 33.25
C PHE A 7 13.45 62.55 34.06
N ILE A 8 12.31 62.27 34.71
CA ILE A 8 11.63 60.97 34.93
C ILE A 8 12.39 59.83 35.64
N ILE A 9 11.95 59.56 36.88
CA ILE A 9 12.14 58.31 37.62
C ILE A 9 11.21 57.26 37.00
N GLY A 10 11.79 56.32 36.25
CA GLY A 10 11.09 55.12 35.77
C GLY A 10 11.21 53.98 36.78
N LEU A 11 10.15 53.70 37.53
CA LEU A 11 9.99 52.45 38.26
C LEU A 11 9.89 51.30 37.26
N ILE A 12 10.94 50.47 37.17
CA ILE A 12 10.88 49.19 36.47
C ILE A 12 10.22 48.19 37.42
N LEU A 13 8.90 47.99 37.25
CA LEU A 13 8.19 46.84 37.80
C LEU A 13 8.69 45.59 37.09
N ALA A 14 9.55 44.83 37.77
CA ALA A 14 9.89 43.47 37.37
C ALA A 14 8.65 42.58 37.50
N TYR A 15 7.92 42.39 36.40
CA TYR A 15 6.93 41.33 36.29
C TYR A 15 7.67 39.98 36.23
N ALA A 16 7.79 39.33 37.38
CA ALA A 16 8.14 37.92 37.45
C ALA A 16 6.97 37.12 36.86
N SER A 17 7.10 36.65 35.62
CA SER A 17 6.21 35.65 35.04
C SER A 17 6.42 34.33 35.80
N LYS A 18 5.46 33.97 36.64
CA LYS A 18 5.37 32.63 37.25
C LYS A 18 5.27 31.61 36.12
N SER A 19 6.32 30.77 35.96
CA SER A 19 6.27 29.55 35.17
C SER A 19 5.36 28.55 35.88
N TYR A 20 4.13 28.39 35.36
CA TYR A 20 3.22 27.33 35.77
C TYR A 20 3.32 26.20 34.74
N SER A 21 4.09 25.16 35.08
CA SER A 21 3.92 23.84 34.47
C SER A 21 2.66 23.22 35.04
N HIS A 22 1.51 23.48 34.40
CA HIS A 22 0.27 22.75 34.65
C HIS A 22 -0.04 21.91 33.42
N SER A 23 -0.06 20.59 33.60
CA SER A 23 -0.60 19.66 32.60
C SER A 23 -2.02 20.10 32.25
N CYS A 24 -2.25 20.45 30.98
CA CYS A 24 -3.50 21.03 30.48
C CYS A 24 -4.64 20.00 30.35
N LEU A 25 -4.35 18.71 30.50
CA LEU A 25 -5.35 17.65 30.57
C LEU A 25 -5.94 17.59 31.98
N LYS A 26 -7.01 18.36 32.22
CA LYS A 26 -7.78 18.26 33.46
C LYS A 26 -8.63 16.99 33.43
N ILE A 27 -8.18 15.96 34.14
CA ILE A 27 -8.93 14.71 34.31
C ILE A 27 -10.19 14.99 35.17
N PRO A 28 -11.41 14.70 34.68
CA PRO A 28 -12.63 14.85 35.48
C PRO A 28 -12.62 13.94 36.71
N LYS A 29 -13.21 14.40 37.83
CA LYS A 29 -13.30 13.61 39.08
C LYS A 29 -14.38 12.50 39.07
N SER A 30 -14.81 12.03 37.90
CA SER A 30 -15.96 11.11 37.72
C SER A 30 -15.55 9.66 37.37
N ARG A 31 -16.53 8.75 37.26
CA ARG A 31 -16.33 7.32 37.00
C ARG A 31 -15.63 7.12 35.65
N ASN A 32 -14.36 6.73 35.73
CA ASN A 32 -13.56 6.39 34.56
C ASN A 32 -14.01 5.04 33.98
N VAL A 33 -14.35 5.00 32.68
CA VAL A 33 -14.52 3.75 31.92
C VAL A 33 -13.25 3.54 31.12
N ASN A 34 -12.34 2.74 31.69
CA ASN A 34 -10.92 2.76 31.35
C ASN A 34 -10.50 1.73 30.27
N ASP A 35 -11.44 1.07 29.57
CA ASP A 35 -11.11 -0.16 28.81
C ASP A 35 -11.98 -0.43 27.57
N ASP A 36 -12.64 0.60 27.01
CA ASP A 36 -13.55 0.43 25.87
C ASP A 36 -13.06 1.25 24.67
N ASP A 37 -12.87 0.62 23.51
CA ASP A 37 -12.34 1.22 22.27
C ASP A 37 -13.40 2.03 21.49
N ARG A 38 -14.41 2.57 22.19
CA ARG A 38 -15.57 3.26 21.59
C ARG A 38 -15.24 4.54 20.83
N TYR A 39 -14.09 5.15 21.11
CA TYR A 39 -13.62 6.34 20.42
C TYR A 39 -12.17 6.15 20.02
N ILE A 40 -11.79 6.66 18.86
CA ILE A 40 -10.44 6.53 18.30
C ILE A 40 -9.94 7.87 17.78
N ILE A 41 -8.61 8.03 17.82
CA ILE A 41 -7.89 9.10 17.13
C ILE A 41 -7.37 8.56 15.81
N GLU A 42 -7.81 9.15 14.72
CA GLU A 42 -7.27 8.89 13.39
C GLU A 42 -6.50 10.12 12.90
N ILE A 43 -5.42 9.86 12.18
CA ILE A 43 -4.63 10.90 11.54
C ILE A 43 -4.68 10.59 10.05
N SER A 44 -5.17 11.53 9.25
CA SER A 44 -5.35 11.33 7.81
C SER A 44 -4.05 10.85 7.16
N GLY A 45 -4.14 9.77 6.38
CA GLY A 45 -2.99 9.10 5.76
C GLY A 45 -2.27 8.09 6.65
N ASN A 46 -2.69 7.91 7.90
CA ASN A 46 -2.12 7.00 8.92
C ASN A 46 -0.57 6.97 8.91
N PRO A 47 0.09 8.14 9.04
CA PRO A 47 1.52 8.20 8.86
C PRO A 47 2.25 7.55 10.05
N LYS A 48 3.41 6.91 9.79
CA LYS A 48 4.26 6.30 10.84
C LYS A 48 5.02 7.37 11.64
N GLY A 49 5.31 8.52 11.04
CA GLY A 49 5.79 9.72 11.71
C GLY A 49 5.30 11.01 11.05
N TYR A 50 5.92 12.15 11.33
CA TYR A 50 5.55 13.44 10.73
C TYR A 50 6.71 14.08 9.98
N ALA A 51 6.39 14.73 8.87
CA ALA A 51 7.32 15.60 8.15
C ALA A 51 7.29 17.01 8.78
N PRO A 52 8.45 17.68 8.93
CA PRO A 52 8.52 19.01 9.53
C PRO A 52 7.65 20.04 8.80
N ASN A 53 6.93 20.88 9.56
CA ASN A 53 6.03 21.94 9.05
C ASN A 53 4.86 21.51 8.16
N GLU A 54 4.65 20.20 7.95
CA GLU A 54 3.52 19.67 7.18
C GLU A 54 2.21 19.69 7.98
N ASN A 55 1.09 19.69 7.26
CA ASN A 55 -0.25 19.78 7.84
C ASN A 55 -0.94 18.42 7.80
N TYR A 56 -1.40 17.96 8.96
CA TYR A 56 -2.11 16.70 9.14
C TYR A 56 -3.52 16.95 9.68
N THR A 57 -4.51 16.20 9.19
CA THR A 57 -5.85 16.24 9.78
C THR A 57 -5.97 15.19 10.87
N ILE A 58 -6.29 15.61 12.08
CA ILE A 58 -6.52 14.75 13.25
C ILE A 58 -8.02 14.68 13.50
N SER A 59 -8.55 13.47 13.49
CA SER A 59 -9.96 13.17 13.65
C SER A 59 -10.18 12.39 14.94
N LEU A 60 -10.99 12.93 15.85
CA LEU A 60 -11.52 12.18 16.98
C LEU A 60 -12.93 11.71 16.61
N LYS A 61 -13.13 10.39 16.51
CA LYS A 61 -14.39 9.81 16.04
C LYS A 61 -14.83 8.60 16.84
N SER A 62 -16.12 8.26 16.76
CA SER A 62 -16.64 7.00 17.30
C SER A 62 -16.09 5.80 16.52
N ASN A 63 -15.89 4.70 17.23
CA ASN A 63 -15.45 3.43 16.64
C ASN A 63 -16.66 2.66 16.12
N PRO A 64 -16.76 2.41 14.80
CA PRO A 64 -17.89 1.72 14.19
C PRO A 64 -18.13 0.31 14.77
N SER A 65 -17.08 -0.36 15.25
CA SER A 65 -17.17 -1.71 15.84
C SER A 65 -18.02 -1.76 17.11
N PHE A 66 -18.27 -0.63 17.75
CA PHE A 66 -19.06 -0.52 19.00
C PHE A 66 -20.36 0.27 18.83
N GLY A 67 -20.81 0.50 17.58
CA GLY A 67 -22.05 1.21 17.25
C GLY A 67 -21.93 2.75 17.23
N ASP A 68 -23.07 3.41 17.05
CA ASP A 68 -23.19 4.87 16.89
C ASP A 68 -23.04 5.63 18.21
N ASN A 69 -21.83 5.62 18.76
CA ASN A 69 -21.49 6.34 19.98
C ASN A 69 -21.29 7.84 19.70
N ARG A 70 -21.70 8.71 20.64
CA ARG A 70 -21.59 10.17 20.50
C ARG A 70 -20.99 10.81 21.75
N PHE A 71 -20.08 11.76 21.55
CA PHE A 71 -19.50 12.56 22.63
C PHE A 71 -20.02 14.00 22.59
N ILE A 72 -20.20 14.59 23.78
CA ILE A 72 -20.70 15.95 23.96
C ILE A 72 -19.57 16.96 24.19
N GLU A 73 -18.53 16.54 24.91
CA GLU A 73 -17.35 17.35 25.23
C GLU A 73 -16.08 16.58 24.89
N PHE A 74 -15.03 17.31 24.53
CA PHE A 74 -13.73 16.70 24.28
C PHE A 74 -12.60 17.69 24.55
N THR A 75 -11.41 17.16 24.75
CA THR A 75 -10.19 17.96 24.81
C THR A 75 -9.13 17.25 24.00
N LEU A 76 -8.55 17.93 23.02
CA LEU A 76 -7.49 17.43 22.17
C LEU A 76 -6.22 18.27 22.38
N VAL A 77 -5.09 17.59 22.56
CA VAL A 77 -3.79 18.20 22.81
C VAL A 77 -2.69 17.45 22.06
N VAL A 78 -1.68 18.18 21.59
CA VAL A 78 -0.40 17.60 21.16
C VAL A 78 0.68 18.11 22.09
N GLU A 79 1.46 17.20 22.65
CA GLU A 79 2.56 17.53 23.56
C GLU A 79 3.86 16.84 23.11
N PRO A 80 5.04 17.44 23.35
CA PRO A 80 6.29 16.77 23.06
C PRO A 80 6.45 15.58 24.01
N GLN A 81 6.95 14.45 23.49
CA GLN A 81 7.20 13.27 24.33
C GLN A 81 8.37 13.50 25.31
N SER A 82 9.30 14.39 24.95
CA SER A 82 10.41 14.80 25.80
C SER A 82 10.01 15.93 26.74
N LEU A 83 10.51 15.90 27.97
CA LEU A 83 10.32 16.95 28.99
C LEU A 83 11.13 18.23 28.71
N ASN A 84 11.82 18.33 27.57
CA ASN A 84 12.61 19.52 27.23
C ASN A 84 11.68 20.69 26.84
N PRO A 85 11.65 21.80 27.60
CA PRO A 85 10.75 22.92 27.34
C PRO A 85 11.05 23.68 26.04
N GLU A 86 12.19 23.46 25.39
CA GLU A 86 12.52 24.07 24.10
C GLU A 86 11.88 23.36 22.90
N ARG A 87 11.35 22.14 23.08
CA ARG A 87 10.74 21.38 21.99
C ARG A 87 9.28 21.80 21.79
N SER A 88 8.97 22.16 20.55
CA SER A 88 7.61 22.46 20.09
C SER A 88 6.88 21.19 19.66
N ALA A 89 5.59 21.11 19.95
CA ALA A 89 4.71 20.04 19.48
C ALA A 89 3.92 20.40 18.21
N GLY A 90 4.20 21.56 17.62
CA GLY A 90 3.40 22.14 16.54
C GLY A 90 2.18 22.90 17.08
N HIS A 91 1.25 23.26 16.18
CA HIS A 91 0.03 23.98 16.57
C HIS A 91 -1.19 23.56 15.76
N PHE A 92 -2.37 23.72 16.37
CA PHE A 92 -3.64 23.44 15.71
C PHE A 92 -4.15 24.62 14.89
N HIS A 93 -4.89 24.31 13.83
CA HIS A 93 -5.79 25.20 13.12
C HIS A 93 -7.20 24.60 13.13
N LEU A 94 -8.18 25.40 13.53
CA LEU A 94 -9.58 24.95 13.60
C LEU A 94 -10.19 24.88 12.20
N ILE A 95 -10.73 23.71 11.85
CA ILE A 95 -11.48 23.51 10.59
C ILE A 95 -12.91 24.00 10.77
N ASP A 96 -13.63 23.41 11.73
CA ASP A 96 -15.01 23.79 12.05
C ASP A 96 -15.08 24.61 13.35
N LYS A 97 -15.17 25.93 13.20
CA LYS A 97 -15.27 26.87 14.34
C LYS A 97 -16.63 26.85 15.05
N LEU A 98 -17.66 26.23 14.45
CA LEU A 98 -18.97 26.10 15.08
C LEU A 98 -18.97 24.98 16.12
N LEU A 99 -18.15 23.94 15.90
CA LEU A 99 -18.03 22.80 16.80
C LEU A 99 -16.79 22.84 17.69
N THR A 100 -15.73 23.54 17.26
CA THR A 100 -14.42 23.56 17.94
C THR A 100 -13.95 24.97 18.29
N THR A 101 -13.29 25.09 19.44
CA THR A 101 -12.68 26.33 19.92
C THR A 101 -11.42 26.04 20.74
N PHE A 102 -10.52 27.02 20.83
CA PHE A 102 -9.36 26.93 21.72
C PHE A 102 -9.78 27.14 23.18
N ASN A 103 -9.18 26.38 24.08
CA ASN A 103 -9.45 26.53 25.51
C ASN A 103 -8.85 27.84 26.06
N SER A 104 -9.68 28.65 26.70
CA SER A 104 -9.26 29.92 27.32
C SER A 104 -8.24 29.76 28.47
N GLU A 105 -8.23 28.61 29.15
CA GLU A 105 -7.28 28.31 30.23
C GLU A 105 -5.99 27.64 29.72
N CYS A 106 -6.04 27.03 28.54
CA CYS A 106 -4.95 26.27 27.94
C CYS A 106 -4.89 26.52 26.42
N PRO A 107 -4.18 27.57 25.96
CA PRO A 107 -4.25 28.08 24.59
C PRO A 107 -3.73 27.12 23.50
N LEU A 108 -3.08 26.01 23.88
CA LEU A 108 -2.58 24.97 22.97
C LEU A 108 -3.51 23.73 22.88
N THR A 109 -4.70 23.82 23.47
CA THR A 109 -5.68 22.72 23.47
C THR A 109 -6.95 23.11 22.74
N VAL A 110 -7.51 22.15 21.99
CA VAL A 110 -8.79 22.31 21.28
C VAL A 110 -9.89 21.62 22.07
N THR A 111 -11.02 22.30 22.19
CA THR A 111 -12.19 21.88 22.96
C THR A 111 -13.47 22.15 22.18
N GLN A 112 -14.61 21.71 22.70
CA GLN A 112 -15.92 21.93 22.10
C GLN A 112 -16.40 23.39 22.24
N THR A 113 -17.06 23.90 21.21
CA THR A 113 -17.81 25.18 21.28
C THR A 113 -19.23 24.97 21.82
N SER A 114 -19.79 23.78 21.61
CA SER A 114 -21.17 23.42 21.95
C SER A 114 -21.26 22.01 22.51
N THR A 115 -22.22 21.75 23.39
CA THR A 115 -22.48 20.42 24.00
C THR A 115 -23.42 19.54 23.15
N VAL A 116 -23.69 19.93 21.90
CA VAL A 116 -24.43 19.08 20.96
C VAL A 116 -23.67 17.75 20.78
N PRO A 117 -24.33 16.58 20.83
CA PRO A 117 -23.69 15.29 20.61
C PRO A 117 -23.06 15.20 19.22
N LYS A 118 -21.80 14.71 19.14
CA LYS A 118 -21.00 14.61 17.92
C LYS A 118 -20.51 13.18 17.72
N GLU A 119 -20.43 12.76 16.47
CA GLU A 119 -19.85 11.46 16.07
C GLU A 119 -18.37 11.59 15.71
N SER A 120 -17.99 12.73 15.12
CA SER A 120 -16.61 13.05 14.78
C SER A 120 -16.30 14.53 14.97
N VAL A 121 -15.02 14.84 15.15
CA VAL A 121 -14.49 16.19 15.08
C VAL A 121 -13.12 16.16 14.42
N ASP A 122 -12.92 17.05 13.46
CA ASP A 122 -11.68 17.17 12.70
C ASP A 122 -10.98 18.49 13.03
N VAL A 123 -9.68 18.41 13.27
CA VAL A 123 -8.81 19.57 13.42
C VAL A 123 -7.60 19.42 12.53
N LEU A 124 -7.06 20.54 12.05
CA LEU A 124 -5.80 20.53 11.33
C LEU A 124 -4.67 20.76 12.34
N TRP A 125 -3.61 19.97 12.26
CA TRP A 125 -2.41 20.11 13.07
C TRP A 125 -1.22 20.34 12.14
N GLN A 126 -0.50 21.44 12.36
CA GLN A 126 0.76 21.71 11.69
C GLN A 126 1.90 21.17 12.54
N ALA A 127 2.67 20.25 11.97
CA ALA A 127 3.80 19.61 12.61
C ALA A 127 4.90 20.63 12.97
N PRO A 128 5.68 20.40 14.04
CA PRO A 128 6.75 21.29 14.43
C PRO A 128 7.87 21.33 13.37
N PRO A 129 8.77 22.33 13.46
CA PRO A 129 10.01 22.36 12.67
C PRO A 129 10.94 21.18 12.99
N GLU A 130 12.04 21.07 12.24
CA GLU A 130 13.06 20.04 12.45
C GLU A 130 13.63 20.04 13.89
N ASP A 131 14.18 18.90 14.31
CA ASP A 131 14.82 18.62 15.60
C ASP A 131 13.90 18.65 16.83
N ASN A 132 12.59 18.49 16.63
CA ASN A 132 11.60 18.46 17.71
C ASN A 132 11.25 17.04 18.22
N GLY A 133 11.73 15.99 17.54
CA GLY A 133 11.63 14.60 18.00
C GLY A 133 10.21 14.06 17.93
N CYS A 134 9.78 13.27 18.91
CA CYS A 134 8.44 12.69 18.92
C CYS A 134 7.42 13.55 19.67
N VAL A 135 6.20 13.59 19.13
CA VAL A 135 5.03 14.23 19.70
C VAL A 135 3.97 13.18 20.05
N VAL A 136 3.16 13.47 21.06
CA VAL A 136 2.06 12.62 21.50
C VAL A 136 0.78 13.41 21.34
N VAL A 137 -0.09 12.94 20.45
CA VAL A 137 -1.48 13.41 20.33
C VAL A 137 -2.29 12.68 21.39
N LYS A 138 -2.97 13.42 22.25
CA LYS A 138 -3.87 12.87 23.29
C LYS A 138 -5.24 13.50 23.19
N ALA A 139 -6.28 12.70 23.40
CA ALA A 139 -7.63 13.20 23.52
C ALA A 139 -8.33 12.67 24.78
N ILE A 140 -9.29 13.44 25.27
CA ILE A 140 -10.31 12.99 26.20
C ILE A 140 -11.65 13.21 25.51
N ALA A 141 -12.51 12.21 25.50
CA ALA A 141 -13.89 12.30 25.02
C ALA A 141 -14.86 12.05 26.18
N LEU A 142 -15.88 12.90 26.31
CA LEU A 142 -16.95 12.76 27.31
C LEU A 142 -18.26 12.49 26.58
N GLU A 143 -18.84 11.32 26.85
CA GLU A 143 -20.18 10.94 26.38
C GLU A 143 -21.27 11.56 27.25
N SER A 144 -21.01 11.68 28.55
CA SER A 144 -21.87 12.33 29.52
C SER A 144 -21.02 12.98 30.62
N PRO A 145 -21.58 13.85 31.48
CA PRO A 145 -20.85 14.43 32.60
C PRO A 145 -20.22 13.40 33.56
N THR A 146 -20.69 12.14 33.50
CA THR A 146 -20.26 11.04 34.38
C THR A 146 -19.41 9.98 33.68
N VAL A 147 -19.30 9.98 32.35
CA VAL A 147 -18.62 8.93 31.56
C VAL A 147 -17.63 9.58 30.59
N TRP A 148 -16.35 9.22 30.73
CA TRP A 148 -15.24 9.79 29.96
C TRP A 148 -14.20 8.72 29.59
N PHE A 149 -13.46 8.97 28.50
CA PHE A 149 -12.50 8.04 27.89
C PHE A 149 -11.15 8.73 27.69
N THR A 150 -10.03 8.02 27.93
CA THR A 150 -8.67 8.59 27.83
C THR A 150 -7.57 7.62 27.40
N LYS A 151 -7.63 6.34 27.80
CA LYS A 151 -6.48 5.43 27.71
C LYS A 151 -6.12 5.04 26.27
N THR A 152 -7.13 4.87 25.43
CA THR A 152 -7.03 4.44 24.02
C THR A 152 -6.92 5.63 23.06
N LEU A 153 -7.10 6.86 23.57
CA LEU A 153 -7.10 8.11 22.82
C LEU A 153 -5.73 8.77 22.85
N GLN A 154 -4.68 8.01 22.50
CA GLN A 154 -3.34 8.56 22.33
C GLN A 154 -2.63 7.97 21.12
N LYS A 155 -1.90 8.80 20.38
CA LYS A 155 -1.09 8.39 19.23
C LYS A 155 0.24 9.13 19.24
N VAL A 156 1.33 8.39 19.04
CA VAL A 156 2.68 8.93 18.99
C VAL A 156 3.10 9.10 17.54
N LEU A 157 3.66 10.25 17.19
CA LEU A 157 4.28 10.52 15.90
C LEU A 157 5.70 11.02 16.13
N CYS A 158 6.68 10.40 15.47
CA CYS A 158 8.06 10.85 15.51
C CYS A 158 8.41 11.63 14.25
N GLN A 159 9.31 12.60 14.35
CA GLN A 159 9.85 13.28 13.17
C GLN A 159 10.46 12.22 12.25
N GLU A 160 9.95 12.16 11.01
CA GLU A 160 10.62 11.45 9.93
C GLU A 160 11.75 12.36 9.45
N ASN A 161 13.00 11.97 9.73
CA ASN A 161 14.14 12.52 9.00
C ASN A 161 13.88 12.20 7.53
N GLU A 162 13.83 13.25 6.68
CA GLU A 162 13.56 13.24 5.23
C GLU A 162 13.05 11.89 4.71
N LYS A 163 11.75 11.80 4.31
CA LYS A 163 11.17 10.61 3.63
C LYS A 163 12.29 9.85 2.94
N ASN A 164 12.72 8.73 3.53
CA ASN A 164 13.97 8.13 3.12
C ASN A 164 13.68 7.51 1.75
N GLU A 165 13.84 8.31 0.68
CA GLU A 165 13.51 7.97 -0.71
C GLU A 165 14.32 6.74 -1.18
N ASP A 166 15.27 6.30 -0.36
CA ASP A 166 16.13 5.14 -0.55
C ASP A 166 15.66 3.90 0.22
N THR A 167 14.72 4.03 1.17
CA THR A 167 14.23 2.91 1.98
C THR A 167 12.89 2.41 1.49
N LEU A 168 12.85 1.18 1.00
CA LEU A 168 11.61 0.52 0.61
C LEU A 168 10.75 0.16 1.83
N PRO A 169 9.41 0.20 1.72
CA PRO A 169 8.52 -0.25 2.78
C PRO A 169 8.72 -1.76 3.07
N PRO A 170 8.37 -2.24 4.27
CA PRO A 170 8.39 -3.66 4.55
C PRO A 170 7.42 -4.40 3.61
N VAL A 171 7.88 -5.54 3.09
CA VAL A 171 7.08 -6.42 2.23
C VAL A 171 6.15 -7.24 3.10
N LEU A 172 4.85 -7.18 2.84
CA LEU A 172 3.86 -8.03 3.48
C LEU A 172 3.76 -9.36 2.75
N GLU A 173 3.60 -10.46 3.49
CA GLU A 173 3.34 -11.77 2.86
C GLU A 173 1.90 -11.88 2.36
N THR A 174 0.98 -11.20 3.05
CA THR A 174 -0.45 -11.16 2.70
C THR A 174 -0.98 -9.75 2.85
N CYS A 175 -1.88 -9.36 1.95
CA CYS A 175 -2.54 -8.06 1.97
C CYS A 175 -4.03 -8.20 2.22
N SER A 176 -4.55 -7.50 3.23
CA SER A 176 -5.96 -7.50 3.62
C SER A 176 -6.80 -6.44 2.89
N ALA A 177 -6.23 -5.76 1.89
CA ALA A 177 -6.92 -4.69 1.18
C ALA A 177 -8.01 -5.24 0.26
N CYS A 178 -9.26 -4.98 0.63
CA CYS A 178 -10.44 -5.39 -0.11
C CYS A 178 -10.49 -4.86 -1.57
N ASN A 179 -10.21 -3.57 -1.73
CA ASN A 179 -10.42 -2.86 -2.99
C ASN A 179 -9.28 -3.14 -3.97
N GLU A 180 -9.53 -3.04 -5.28
CA GLU A 180 -8.46 -3.00 -6.30
C GLU A 180 -8.03 -1.54 -6.48
N ALA A 181 -6.73 -1.27 -6.57
CA ALA A 181 -6.19 0.08 -6.73
C ALA A 181 -5.56 0.29 -8.11
N LYS A 182 -5.82 1.45 -8.70
CA LYS A 182 -5.15 1.93 -9.92
C LYS A 182 -4.10 2.95 -9.55
N TYR A 183 -2.86 2.71 -9.99
CA TYR A 183 -1.74 3.62 -9.83
C TYR A 183 -1.27 4.16 -11.17
N GLU A 184 -0.71 5.36 -11.13
CA GLU A 184 0.12 5.91 -12.18
C GLU A 184 1.58 5.84 -11.74
N VAL A 185 2.42 5.30 -12.63
CA VAL A 185 3.88 5.36 -12.53
C VAL A 185 4.34 6.58 -13.31
N ALA A 186 5.21 7.36 -12.70
CA ALA A 186 6.04 8.36 -13.37
C ALA A 186 7.51 8.00 -13.15
N PHE A 187 8.17 7.54 -14.22
CA PHE A 187 9.58 7.22 -14.26
C PHE A 187 10.36 8.44 -14.76
N GLN A 188 11.09 9.11 -13.88
CA GLN A 188 11.85 10.32 -14.17
C GLN A 188 13.34 9.99 -14.30
N GLY A 189 13.95 10.40 -15.40
CA GLY A 189 15.40 10.29 -15.55
C GLY A 189 16.14 11.41 -14.81
N LEU A 190 17.22 11.06 -14.11
CA LEU A 190 18.14 12.01 -13.45
C LEU A 190 19.57 11.88 -14.01
N TRP A 191 19.86 10.79 -14.73
CA TRP A 191 21.15 10.51 -15.35
C TRP A 191 21.49 11.53 -16.45
N SER A 192 22.55 12.30 -16.20
CA SER A 192 23.05 13.35 -17.08
C SER A 192 24.54 13.60 -16.82
N ARG A 193 25.22 14.21 -17.79
CA ARG A 193 26.64 14.61 -17.69
C ARG A 193 26.95 15.47 -16.45
N ASN A 194 25.99 16.26 -15.96
CA ASN A 194 26.19 17.10 -14.78
C ASN A 194 26.12 16.30 -13.47
N THR A 195 25.23 15.30 -13.43
CA THR A 195 25.06 14.44 -12.25
C THR A 195 26.13 13.37 -12.15
N HIS A 196 26.49 12.76 -13.29
CA HIS A 196 27.38 11.63 -13.43
C HIS A 196 28.43 11.93 -14.52
N PRO A 197 29.40 12.82 -14.27
CA PRO A 197 30.33 13.27 -15.32
C PRO A 197 31.35 12.21 -15.73
N LYS A 198 31.72 11.29 -14.83
CA LYS A 198 32.77 10.30 -15.05
C LYS A 198 32.32 9.25 -16.06
N GLY A 199 33.04 9.15 -17.18
CA GLY A 199 32.74 8.19 -18.24
C GLY A 199 31.42 8.45 -18.98
N PHE A 200 30.72 9.57 -18.74
CA PHE A 200 29.40 9.80 -19.34
C PHE A 200 29.47 9.72 -20.88
N PRO A 201 28.63 8.88 -21.52
CA PRO A 201 28.71 8.62 -22.96
C PRO A 201 28.70 9.90 -23.79
N GLU A 202 29.58 9.98 -24.79
CA GLU A 202 29.74 11.18 -25.61
C GLU A 202 28.63 11.35 -26.64
N ASP A 203 28.12 10.24 -27.18
CA ASP A 203 27.06 10.25 -28.20
C ASP A 203 25.66 10.35 -27.56
N PRO A 204 25.01 11.52 -27.64
CA PRO A 204 23.70 11.71 -27.04
C PRO A 204 22.62 10.84 -27.70
N TRP A 205 22.80 10.41 -28.95
CA TRP A 205 21.81 9.59 -29.66
C TRP A 205 21.80 8.13 -29.21
N LYS A 206 22.93 7.64 -28.66
CA LYS A 206 23.03 6.32 -28.04
C LYS A 206 22.63 6.33 -26.56
N THR A 207 22.75 7.49 -25.91
CA THR A 207 22.52 7.64 -24.48
C THR A 207 21.02 7.67 -24.15
N LYS A 208 20.53 6.63 -23.47
CA LYS A 208 19.11 6.53 -23.07
C LYS A 208 18.90 5.62 -21.87
N LEU A 209 17.81 5.85 -21.14
CA LEU A 209 17.21 4.83 -20.27
C LEU A 209 16.18 4.08 -21.12
N GLY A 210 16.34 2.77 -21.28
CA GLY A 210 15.52 1.93 -22.16
C GLY A 210 14.05 1.87 -21.74
N ASP A 211 13.25 1.13 -22.51
CA ASP A 211 11.84 0.93 -22.18
C ASP A 211 11.70 0.34 -20.78
N VAL A 212 10.78 0.91 -20.00
CA VAL A 212 10.49 0.42 -18.65
C VAL A 212 9.52 -0.73 -18.79
N ILE A 213 9.88 -1.87 -18.22
CA ILE A 213 9.03 -3.06 -18.18
C ILE A 213 8.93 -3.59 -16.74
N GLY A 214 7.78 -4.15 -16.41
CA GLY A 214 7.62 -4.86 -15.17
C GLY A 214 6.21 -5.40 -14.97
N ALA A 215 5.87 -5.71 -13.74
CA ALA A 215 4.57 -6.30 -13.42
C ALA A 215 4.14 -6.03 -11.98
N SER A 216 2.82 -6.03 -11.76
CA SER A 216 2.25 -6.23 -10.44
C SER A 216 2.05 -7.71 -10.18
N HIS A 217 2.59 -8.25 -9.09
CA HIS A 217 2.72 -9.69 -8.88
C HIS A 217 2.47 -10.11 -7.43
N LYS A 218 2.23 -11.42 -7.24
CA LYS A 218 2.11 -12.04 -5.91
C LYS A 218 3.42 -12.01 -5.13
N TYR A 219 3.34 -12.22 -3.81
CA TYR A 219 4.51 -12.48 -2.97
C TYR A 219 5.32 -13.66 -3.54
N SER A 220 6.66 -13.55 -3.57
CA SER A 220 7.57 -14.57 -4.11
C SER A 220 7.47 -14.84 -5.64
N LYS A 221 6.73 -14.00 -6.39
CA LYS A 221 6.59 -14.11 -7.86
C LYS A 221 7.28 -12.97 -8.60
N SER A 222 8.34 -12.39 -8.04
CA SER A 222 9.13 -11.38 -8.76
C SER A 222 9.94 -12.02 -9.88
N PHE A 223 10.04 -11.32 -11.01
CA PHE A 223 10.88 -11.73 -12.14
C PHE A 223 12.36 -11.35 -11.98
N TRP A 224 12.70 -10.55 -10.97
CA TRP A 224 14.08 -10.24 -10.61
C TRP A 224 14.22 -9.80 -9.16
N GLN A 225 15.35 -10.11 -8.53
CA GLN A 225 15.64 -9.75 -7.15
C GLN A 225 17.15 -9.67 -6.94
N GLN A 226 17.59 -8.93 -5.92
CA GLN A 226 18.98 -8.99 -5.47
C GLN A 226 19.37 -10.43 -5.08
N ALA A 227 20.62 -10.80 -5.38
CA ALA A 227 21.21 -12.09 -5.05
C ALA A 227 20.54 -13.30 -5.74
N THR A 228 19.85 -13.08 -6.86
CA THR A 228 19.34 -14.15 -7.73
C THR A 228 20.04 -14.12 -9.08
N LEU A 229 19.96 -15.23 -9.82
CA LEU A 229 20.40 -15.27 -11.22
C LEU A 229 19.38 -14.57 -12.11
N ALA A 230 19.86 -13.92 -13.17
CA ALA A 230 19.01 -13.32 -14.18
C ALA A 230 18.28 -14.37 -15.02
N SER A 231 17.00 -14.12 -15.33
CA SER A 231 16.30 -14.92 -16.35
C SER A 231 16.89 -14.64 -17.73
N PRO A 232 16.70 -15.56 -18.72
CA PRO A 232 17.09 -15.30 -20.10
C PRO A 232 16.51 -13.99 -20.67
N GLY A 233 15.25 -13.67 -20.36
CA GLY A 233 14.62 -12.42 -20.73
C GLY A 233 15.23 -11.20 -20.06
N LEU A 234 15.58 -11.30 -18.77
CA LEU A 234 16.24 -10.21 -18.06
C LEU A 234 17.66 -9.97 -18.59
N LYS A 235 18.41 -11.04 -18.91
CA LYS A 235 19.72 -10.96 -19.55
C LYS A 235 19.64 -10.20 -20.88
N LEU A 236 18.73 -10.61 -21.76
CA LEU A 236 18.56 -9.97 -23.07
C LEU A 236 18.18 -8.47 -22.95
N LEU A 237 17.34 -8.13 -21.96
CA LEU A 237 17.03 -6.74 -21.66
C LEU A 237 18.26 -5.99 -21.14
N ALA A 238 19.02 -6.58 -20.23
CA ALA A 238 20.16 -5.97 -19.58
C ALA A 238 21.30 -5.71 -20.56
N GLU A 239 21.54 -6.60 -21.52
CA GLU A 239 22.63 -6.52 -22.52
C GLU A 239 22.23 -5.71 -23.75
N GLU A 240 21.05 -5.96 -24.34
CA GLU A 240 20.67 -5.36 -25.62
C GLU A 240 19.59 -4.27 -25.50
N GLY A 241 18.89 -4.19 -24.36
CA GLY A 241 17.72 -3.34 -24.21
C GLY A 241 16.46 -3.90 -24.88
N ASN A 242 16.49 -5.17 -25.30
CA ASN A 242 15.38 -5.85 -25.97
C ASN A 242 14.45 -6.51 -24.94
N THR A 243 13.19 -6.08 -24.89
CA THR A 243 12.20 -6.55 -23.90
C THR A 243 11.41 -7.78 -24.35
N SER A 244 11.52 -8.22 -25.61
CA SER A 244 10.61 -9.20 -26.23
C SER A 244 10.55 -10.54 -25.50
N GLN A 245 11.70 -11.05 -25.03
CA GLN A 245 11.77 -12.30 -24.30
C GLN A 245 11.21 -12.17 -22.88
N LEU A 246 11.57 -11.11 -22.15
CA LEU A 246 11.02 -10.84 -20.82
C LEU A 246 9.50 -10.62 -20.87
N GLU A 247 8.98 -9.97 -21.92
CA GLU A 247 7.54 -9.86 -22.13
C GLU A 247 6.85 -11.21 -22.34
N THR A 248 7.55 -12.19 -22.90
CA THR A 248 7.01 -13.53 -23.10
C THR A 248 6.96 -14.27 -21.77
N GLU A 249 8.03 -14.20 -20.96
CA GLU A 249 8.08 -14.71 -19.58
C GLU A 249 6.96 -14.10 -18.72
N LEU A 250 6.75 -12.77 -18.78
CA LEU A 250 5.67 -12.12 -18.04
C LEU A 250 4.26 -12.53 -18.54
N LYS A 251 4.08 -12.77 -19.84
CA LYS A 251 2.80 -13.27 -20.37
C LYS A 251 2.50 -14.69 -19.89
N GLU A 252 3.51 -15.54 -19.76
CA GLU A 252 3.36 -16.87 -19.18
C GLU A 252 2.97 -16.80 -17.70
N MET A 253 3.62 -15.91 -16.93
CA MET A 253 3.23 -15.66 -15.54
C MET A 253 1.80 -15.13 -15.43
N LEU A 254 1.34 -14.32 -16.38
CA LEU A 254 -0.04 -13.84 -16.42
C LEU A 254 -1.04 -14.97 -16.69
N GLN A 255 -0.68 -15.95 -17.53
CA GLN A 255 -1.50 -17.14 -17.77
C GLN A 255 -1.57 -18.06 -16.54
N ASN A 256 -0.50 -18.10 -15.75
CA ASN A 256 -0.43 -18.86 -14.50
C ASN A 256 -1.04 -18.14 -13.30
N ASP A 257 -1.64 -16.96 -13.49
CA ASP A 257 -2.20 -16.12 -12.42
C ASP A 257 -1.15 -15.71 -11.36
N ASP A 258 0.12 -15.61 -11.74
CA ASP A 258 1.20 -15.16 -10.86
C ASP A 258 1.35 -13.63 -10.85
N ILE A 259 0.84 -12.97 -11.89
CA ILE A 259 0.84 -11.51 -12.05
C ILE A 259 -0.52 -11.01 -12.49
N ARG A 260 -0.80 -9.73 -12.21
CA ARG A 260 -2.07 -9.06 -12.55
C ARG A 260 -1.99 -8.13 -13.76
N THR A 261 -0.97 -7.28 -13.80
CA THR A 261 -0.80 -6.25 -14.83
C THR A 261 0.65 -6.22 -15.30
N ILE A 262 0.87 -6.29 -16.61
CA ILE A 262 2.18 -6.00 -17.21
C ILE A 262 2.31 -4.48 -17.37
N ILE A 263 3.37 -3.92 -16.79
CA ILE A 263 3.65 -2.49 -16.77
C ILE A 263 4.63 -2.19 -17.87
N LYS A 264 4.30 -1.24 -18.74
CA LYS A 264 5.19 -0.73 -19.78
C LYS A 264 5.17 0.77 -19.86
N ALA A 265 6.33 1.39 -19.90
CA ALA A 265 6.51 2.81 -20.15
C ALA A 265 7.62 3.03 -21.18
N ARG A 266 7.48 4.10 -21.96
CA ARG A 266 8.42 4.42 -23.05
C ARG A 266 9.78 4.82 -22.51
N GLU A 267 10.83 4.45 -23.23
CA GLU A 267 12.22 4.89 -23.00
C GLU A 267 12.39 6.41 -22.87
N LEU A 268 13.44 6.81 -22.17
CA LEU A 268 13.90 8.20 -22.04
C LEU A 268 15.22 8.36 -22.80
N ALA A 269 15.13 8.93 -24.01
CA ALA A 269 16.28 9.18 -24.88
C ALA A 269 16.45 10.67 -25.18
N HIS A 270 17.58 11.05 -25.80
CA HIS A 270 17.80 12.41 -26.28
C HIS A 270 16.62 12.92 -27.15
N PRO A 271 16.15 14.17 -26.97
CA PRO A 271 16.70 15.22 -26.10
C PRO A 271 16.16 15.23 -24.66
N LYS A 272 15.32 14.26 -24.27
CA LYS A 272 14.60 14.23 -22.99
C LYS A 272 14.98 13.05 -22.11
N ILE A 273 16.29 12.79 -21.98
CA ILE A 273 16.79 11.73 -21.08
C ILE A 273 16.43 11.99 -19.62
N THR A 274 16.41 13.27 -19.20
CA THR A 274 15.94 13.70 -17.87
C THR A 274 14.44 14.01 -17.83
N GLY A 275 13.70 13.49 -18.82
CA GLY A 275 12.25 13.63 -18.88
C GLY A 275 11.54 12.68 -17.93
N THR A 276 10.22 12.61 -18.07
CA THR A 276 9.38 11.69 -17.31
C THR A 276 8.51 10.88 -18.26
N SER A 277 8.50 9.57 -18.08
CA SER A 277 7.63 8.62 -18.77
C SER A 277 6.52 8.17 -17.84
N TYR A 278 5.30 8.06 -18.36
CA TYR A 278 4.11 7.76 -17.56
C TYR A 278 3.46 6.47 -18.04
N THR A 279 2.93 5.69 -17.09
CA THR A 279 2.07 4.54 -17.39
C THR A 279 1.13 4.27 -16.22
N VAL A 280 0.12 3.44 -16.43
CA VAL A 280 -0.86 3.09 -15.40
C VAL A 280 -0.98 1.59 -15.27
N PHE A 281 -1.21 1.13 -14.05
CA PHE A 281 -1.38 -0.29 -13.75
C PHE A 281 -2.37 -0.48 -12.60
N ARG A 282 -2.77 -1.73 -12.36
CA ARG A 282 -3.67 -2.11 -11.29
C ARG A 282 -3.03 -3.13 -10.36
N VAL A 283 -3.41 -3.07 -9.09
CA VAL A 283 -3.02 -3.99 -8.03
C VAL A 283 -4.23 -4.39 -7.21
N ASP A 284 -4.23 -5.61 -6.70
CA ASP A 284 -5.25 -6.17 -5.82
C ASP A 284 -4.59 -6.85 -4.61
N SER A 285 -5.40 -7.35 -3.68
CA SER A 285 -4.92 -8.01 -2.45
C SER A 285 -3.97 -9.18 -2.69
N GLU A 286 -4.02 -9.84 -3.84
CA GLU A 286 -3.12 -10.94 -4.15
C GLU A 286 -1.84 -10.43 -4.83
N ASN A 287 -1.97 -9.49 -5.76
CA ASN A 287 -0.90 -8.93 -6.57
C ASN A 287 -0.57 -7.50 -6.13
N HIS A 288 -0.20 -7.35 -4.86
CA HIS A 288 0.02 -6.06 -4.21
C HIS A 288 1.47 -5.55 -4.32
N LEU A 289 2.40 -6.38 -4.81
CA LEU A 289 3.80 -6.02 -5.07
C LEU A 289 4.00 -5.56 -6.50
N ILE A 290 4.99 -4.70 -6.71
CA ILE A 290 5.45 -4.33 -8.04
C ILE A 290 6.96 -4.50 -8.19
N SER A 291 7.36 -4.90 -9.39
CA SER A 291 8.75 -4.89 -9.82
C SER A 291 8.85 -4.25 -11.20
N LEU A 292 9.85 -3.39 -11.40
CA LEU A 292 10.08 -2.60 -12.62
C LEU A 292 11.57 -2.59 -12.94
N VAL A 293 11.92 -2.61 -14.23
CA VAL A 293 13.30 -2.54 -14.72
C VAL A 293 13.39 -1.73 -16.01
N SER A 294 14.54 -1.08 -16.23
CA SER A 294 14.94 -0.41 -17.48
C SER A 294 16.45 -0.48 -17.64
N LYS A 295 16.94 -0.73 -18.86
CA LYS A 295 18.39 -0.77 -19.16
C LYS A 295 18.99 0.64 -19.18
N ILE A 296 20.19 0.81 -18.63
CA ILE A 296 21.03 1.98 -18.86
C ILE A 296 21.75 1.78 -20.19
N THR A 297 21.61 2.69 -21.17
CA THR A 297 22.25 2.53 -22.49
C THR A 297 23.14 3.72 -22.80
N PRO A 298 24.39 3.51 -23.26
CA PRO A 298 25.11 2.24 -23.30
C PRO A 298 25.53 1.78 -21.90
N SER A 299 25.57 0.46 -21.70
CA SER A 299 26.20 -0.21 -20.56
C SER A 299 26.37 -1.69 -20.92
N PRO A 300 27.24 -2.44 -20.21
CA PRO A 300 27.37 -3.89 -20.37
C PRO A 300 26.04 -4.59 -20.07
N ASP A 301 25.65 -4.65 -18.80
CA ASP A 301 24.43 -5.33 -18.34
C ASP A 301 23.71 -4.54 -17.22
N TRP A 302 23.91 -3.23 -17.15
CA TRP A 302 23.40 -2.41 -16.07
C TRP A 302 21.95 -1.98 -16.26
N ILE A 303 21.18 -2.09 -15.18
CA ILE A 303 19.75 -1.74 -15.14
C ILE A 303 19.46 -0.75 -14.01
N VAL A 304 18.34 -0.03 -14.11
CA VAL A 304 17.71 0.71 -13.01
C VAL A 304 16.30 0.17 -12.79
N GLY A 305 15.88 0.08 -11.54
CA GLY A 305 14.59 -0.52 -11.23
C GLY A 305 14.32 -0.67 -9.75
N VAL A 306 13.11 -1.14 -9.45
CA VAL A 306 12.68 -1.54 -8.11
C VAL A 306 12.18 -2.98 -8.16
N SER A 307 12.46 -3.75 -7.11
CA SER A 307 12.01 -5.14 -6.96
C SER A 307 11.20 -5.26 -5.67
N ASN A 308 10.09 -6.02 -5.71
CA ASN A 308 9.24 -6.34 -4.56
C ASN A 308 8.73 -5.11 -3.78
N LEU A 309 8.35 -4.04 -4.46
CA LEU A 309 7.80 -2.86 -3.79
C LEU A 309 6.33 -3.07 -3.43
N ASP A 310 6.02 -3.07 -2.14
CA ASP A 310 4.67 -3.25 -1.63
C ASP A 310 3.83 -1.96 -1.63
N LEU A 311 2.65 -2.02 -2.26
CA LEU A 311 1.68 -0.93 -2.29
C LEU A 311 0.57 -1.08 -1.24
N CYS A 312 0.46 -2.25 -0.63
CA CYS A 312 -0.46 -2.52 0.46
C CYS A 312 0.12 -2.05 1.79
N LEU A 313 -0.75 -1.53 2.64
CA LEU A 313 -0.41 -1.08 3.99
C LEU A 313 -0.92 -2.10 5.00
N GLU A 314 -0.24 -2.19 6.15
CA GLU A 314 -0.58 -3.10 7.26
C GLU A 314 -2.03 -2.95 7.76
N ASN A 315 -2.67 -1.79 7.52
CA ASN A 315 -4.05 -1.52 7.90
C ASN A 315 -5.08 -1.99 6.86
N GLY A 316 -4.69 -2.76 5.84
CA GLY A 316 -5.59 -3.23 4.78
C GLY A 316 -6.03 -2.12 3.83
N SER A 317 -5.20 -1.10 3.65
CA SER A 317 -5.45 -0.01 2.69
C SER A 317 -4.29 0.14 1.70
N TRP A 318 -4.47 1.02 0.72
CA TRP A 318 -3.51 1.26 -0.35
C TRP A 318 -2.74 2.54 -0.14
N ALA A 319 -1.42 2.53 -0.31
CA ALA A 319 -0.59 3.72 -0.22
C ALA A 319 -1.10 4.84 -1.16
N ALA A 320 -1.18 6.07 -0.66
CA ALA A 320 -1.64 7.18 -1.50
C ALA A 320 -0.61 7.54 -2.58
N SER A 321 0.67 7.54 -2.20
CA SER A 321 1.78 7.81 -3.10
C SER A 321 3.10 7.31 -2.52
N TYR A 322 4.02 6.92 -3.39
CA TYR A 322 5.42 6.71 -3.05
C TYR A 322 6.35 7.50 -3.97
N THR A 323 7.54 7.79 -3.48
CA THR A 323 8.63 8.37 -4.28
C THR A 323 9.93 7.70 -3.87
N PHE A 324 10.63 7.11 -4.83
CA PHE A 324 11.88 6.38 -4.59
C PHE A 324 12.97 6.82 -5.56
N ASN A 325 14.19 6.92 -5.04
CA ASN A 325 15.39 7.05 -5.83
C ASN A 325 15.79 5.69 -6.40
N LEU A 326 16.21 5.67 -7.66
CA LEU A 326 16.65 4.47 -8.35
C LEU A 326 18.14 4.52 -8.61
N TYR A 327 18.78 3.42 -8.28
CA TYR A 327 20.22 3.22 -8.34
C TYR A 327 20.57 2.13 -9.37
N PRO A 328 21.83 2.10 -9.86
CA PRO A 328 22.22 1.14 -10.87
C PRO A 328 22.46 -0.25 -10.26
N TRP A 329 21.96 -1.27 -10.95
CA TRP A 329 22.17 -2.67 -10.64
C TRP A 329 22.94 -3.32 -11.77
N ASP A 330 23.79 -4.27 -11.39
CA ASP A 330 24.57 -5.14 -12.27
C ASP A 330 23.85 -6.49 -12.29
N VAL A 331 23.53 -6.98 -13.49
CA VAL A 331 22.72 -8.19 -13.70
C VAL A 331 23.57 -9.46 -13.62
N GLY A 332 24.88 -9.34 -13.80
CA GLY A 332 25.86 -10.40 -13.63
C GLY A 332 26.07 -11.26 -14.87
N THR A 333 25.85 -10.72 -16.06
CA THR A 333 25.97 -11.46 -17.33
C THR A 333 27.09 -10.94 -18.25
N ASP A 334 27.55 -9.70 -18.03
CA ASP A 334 28.71 -9.10 -18.72
C ASP A 334 29.65 -8.43 -17.71
N ASP A 335 30.95 -8.69 -17.80
CA ASP A 335 31.99 -8.21 -16.86
C ASP A 335 32.58 -6.83 -17.24
N GLY A 336 32.03 -6.15 -18.26
CA GLY A 336 32.44 -4.82 -18.68
C GLY A 336 32.41 -3.78 -17.54
N LEU A 337 33.44 -2.93 -17.48
CA LEU A 337 33.62 -1.98 -16.37
C LEU A 337 33.11 -0.56 -16.66
N THR A 338 32.90 -0.20 -17.93
CA THR A 338 32.52 1.15 -18.37
C THR A 338 31.27 1.11 -19.23
N TYR A 339 30.62 2.26 -19.44
CA TYR A 339 29.41 2.33 -20.28
C TYR A 339 29.62 1.79 -21.70
N ASP A 340 30.78 2.04 -22.30
CA ASP A 340 31.12 1.69 -23.68
C ASP A 340 32.13 0.51 -23.76
N SER A 341 32.25 -0.29 -22.70
CA SER A 341 33.07 -1.51 -22.73
C SER A 341 32.59 -2.46 -23.85
N PRO A 342 33.51 -3.18 -24.52
CA PRO A 342 33.11 -4.25 -25.43
C PRO A 342 32.40 -5.37 -24.64
N ASP A 343 31.66 -6.20 -25.37
CA ASP A 343 31.01 -7.40 -24.82
C ASP A 343 32.06 -8.33 -24.19
N GLU A 344 31.92 -8.56 -22.89
CA GLU A 344 32.80 -9.39 -22.06
C GLU A 344 31.93 -10.36 -21.24
N PRO A 345 31.39 -11.44 -21.85
CA PRO A 345 30.45 -12.33 -21.17
C PRO A 345 31.03 -12.95 -19.90
N SER A 346 30.31 -12.87 -18.78
CA SER A 346 30.78 -13.41 -17.51
C SER A 346 30.94 -14.94 -17.55
N GLU A 347 32.12 -15.46 -17.18
CA GLU A 347 32.44 -16.91 -17.25
C GLU A 347 31.56 -17.78 -16.34
N SER A 348 31.06 -17.21 -15.24
CA SER A 348 30.01 -17.78 -14.41
C SER A 348 28.99 -16.70 -14.14
N HIS A 349 27.72 -16.91 -14.53
CA HIS A 349 26.65 -15.94 -14.27
C HIS A 349 26.69 -15.50 -12.80
N GLN A 350 26.97 -14.22 -12.58
CA GLN A 350 27.01 -13.62 -11.25
C GLN A 350 25.57 -13.35 -10.79
N LEU A 351 25.41 -13.12 -9.49
CA LEU A 351 24.12 -12.77 -8.93
C LEU A 351 23.86 -11.27 -9.11
N ILE A 352 22.59 -10.93 -9.36
CA ILE A 352 22.16 -9.53 -9.48
C ILE A 352 22.53 -8.77 -8.21
N ARG A 353 23.20 -7.63 -8.37
CA ARG A 353 23.72 -6.85 -7.25
C ARG A 353 23.62 -5.35 -7.49
N LEU A 354 23.49 -4.60 -6.39
CA LEU A 354 23.54 -3.16 -6.44
C LEU A 354 24.97 -2.70 -6.72
N ILE A 355 25.15 -1.83 -7.72
CA ILE A 355 26.44 -1.18 -7.97
C ILE A 355 26.66 -0.14 -6.87
N LYS A 356 27.86 -0.15 -6.29
CA LYS A 356 28.25 0.79 -5.23
C LYS A 356 29.50 1.55 -5.66
N SER A 357 29.76 2.67 -5.00
CA SER A 357 30.95 3.48 -5.27
C SER A 357 32.28 2.75 -5.04
N ASN A 358 32.25 1.64 -4.31
CA ASN A 358 33.40 0.78 -4.05
C ASN A 358 33.22 -0.66 -4.57
N VAL A 359 32.17 -0.95 -5.35
CA VAL A 359 31.91 -2.29 -5.90
C VAL A 359 31.46 -2.15 -7.37
N PRO A 360 32.31 -2.53 -8.35
CA PRO A 360 33.70 -3.00 -8.20
C PRO A 360 34.65 -1.88 -7.75
N ASN A 361 35.65 -2.21 -6.91
CA ASN A 361 36.69 -1.28 -6.44
C ASN A 361 37.75 -1.05 -7.54
N ARG A 362 37.33 -0.40 -8.63
CA ARG A 362 38.08 -0.21 -9.87
C ARG A 362 37.94 1.23 -10.33
N GLU A 363 39.05 1.93 -10.53
CA GLU A 363 39.04 3.35 -10.91
C GLU A 363 38.36 3.61 -12.26
N GLU A 364 38.33 2.60 -13.13
CA GLU A 364 37.70 2.66 -14.45
C GLU A 364 36.17 2.76 -14.37
N SER A 365 35.56 2.24 -13.30
CA SER A 365 34.10 2.28 -13.15
C SER A 365 33.61 3.73 -13.09
N PRO A 366 32.57 4.10 -13.85
CA PRO A 366 32.01 5.46 -13.83
C PRO A 366 31.38 5.82 -12.49
N PHE A 367 31.03 4.81 -11.69
CA PHE A 367 30.44 4.99 -10.36
C PHE A 367 31.48 4.96 -9.23
N TYR A 368 32.74 4.64 -9.53
CA TYR A 368 33.78 4.54 -8.53
C TYR A 368 34.14 5.91 -7.93
N ASP A 369 34.11 5.98 -6.61
CA ASP A 369 34.49 7.13 -5.79
C ASP A 369 35.49 6.68 -4.71
N PRO A 370 36.73 7.22 -4.68
CA PRO A 370 37.73 6.86 -3.67
C PRO A 370 37.30 7.22 -2.23
N ASP A 371 36.45 8.23 -2.06
CA ASP A 371 35.94 8.65 -0.74
C ASP A 371 34.77 7.78 -0.27
N GLY A 372 34.25 6.89 -1.13
CA GLY A 372 33.15 5.98 -0.83
C GLY A 372 31.80 6.69 -0.63
N GLY A 373 31.62 7.89 -1.22
CA GLY A 373 30.36 8.62 -1.19
C GLY A 373 29.20 7.81 -1.80
N PRO A 374 27.94 8.10 -1.42
CA PRO A 374 26.78 7.47 -2.04
C PRO A 374 26.68 7.88 -3.52
N ILE A 375 26.33 6.92 -4.38
CA ILE A 375 26.05 7.21 -5.80
C ILE A 375 24.80 8.09 -5.86
N LYS A 376 24.80 9.10 -6.74
CA LYS A 376 23.58 9.90 -6.98
C LYS A 376 22.54 9.06 -7.71
N PRO A 377 21.23 9.28 -7.50
CA PRO A 377 20.21 8.52 -8.22
C PRO A 377 20.27 8.76 -9.73
N LEU A 378 20.11 7.70 -10.51
CA LEU A 378 20.05 7.78 -11.99
C LEU A 378 18.64 8.03 -12.48
N ALA A 379 17.64 7.64 -11.70
CA ALA A 379 16.24 7.87 -11.98
C ALA A 379 15.47 8.02 -10.67
N LYS A 380 14.24 8.52 -10.76
CA LYS A 380 13.29 8.64 -9.66
C LYS A 380 11.96 8.04 -10.09
N LEU A 381 11.38 7.23 -9.21
CA LEU A 381 10.09 6.57 -9.41
C LEU A 381 9.04 7.27 -8.55
N HIS A 382 8.00 7.79 -9.18
CA HIS A 382 6.82 8.29 -8.48
C HIS A 382 5.64 7.38 -8.75
N LEU A 383 4.98 6.95 -7.68
CA LEU A 383 3.76 6.15 -7.74
C LEU A 383 2.65 6.96 -7.10
N ILE A 384 1.57 7.17 -7.84
CA ILE A 384 0.44 7.97 -7.36
C ILE A 384 -0.83 7.17 -7.57
N ARG A 385 -1.56 6.90 -6.48
CA ARG A 385 -2.85 6.22 -6.54
C ARG A 385 -3.87 7.14 -7.21
N LYS A 386 -4.44 6.71 -8.33
CA LYS A 386 -5.43 7.47 -9.10
C LYS A 386 -6.85 7.12 -8.75
N LYS A 387 -7.13 5.84 -8.47
CA LYS A 387 -8.49 5.36 -8.22
C LYS A 387 -8.48 4.09 -7.38
N LEU A 388 -9.50 3.94 -6.54
CA LEU A 388 -9.88 2.67 -5.93
C LEU A 388 -11.13 2.14 -6.64
N TYR A 389 -11.14 0.84 -6.93
CA TYR A 389 -12.29 0.09 -7.40
C TYR A 389 -12.80 -0.72 -6.23
N GLU A 390 -13.98 -0.34 -5.75
CA GLU A 390 -14.64 -1.04 -4.66
C GLU A 390 -14.99 -2.45 -5.08
N LYS A 391 -14.61 -3.42 -4.25
CA LYS A 391 -15.13 -4.79 -4.30
C LYS A 391 -16.05 -4.96 -3.09
N ASP A 392 -17.15 -5.68 -3.25
CA ASP A 392 -18.03 -6.04 -2.14
C ASP A 392 -17.32 -7.08 -1.25
N CYS A 393 -16.49 -6.62 -0.31
CA CYS A 393 -15.80 -7.52 0.65
C CYS A 393 -16.62 -7.82 1.90
N ASN A 394 -17.88 -7.37 1.92
CA ASN A 394 -18.85 -7.80 2.93
C ASN A 394 -19.26 -9.28 2.79
N SER A 395 -18.64 -10.04 1.89
CA SER A 395 -18.71 -11.51 1.92
C SER A 395 -17.71 -12.16 2.89
N MET A 396 -16.99 -11.40 3.73
CA MET A 396 -16.09 -11.94 4.77
C MET A 396 -16.40 -11.47 6.20
N ASN A 397 -17.64 -11.05 6.48
CA ASN A 397 -18.18 -10.98 7.84
C ASN A 397 -19.54 -11.70 7.99
N THR A 398 -19.62 -12.89 7.40
CA THR A 398 -20.49 -13.98 7.86
C THR A 398 -19.73 -15.31 7.74
N GLU A 399 -18.56 -15.42 8.37
CA GLU A 399 -17.96 -16.72 8.70
C GLU A 399 -18.44 -17.23 10.07
N THR A 400 -19.70 -16.95 10.39
CA THR A 400 -20.56 -17.95 11.03
C THR A 400 -21.78 -18.13 10.15
N ASN A 401 -21.84 -19.27 9.47
CA ASN A 401 -22.92 -19.78 8.63
C ASN A 401 -23.17 -19.01 7.32
N ASN A 402 -22.61 -19.51 6.20
CA ASN A 402 -23.37 -20.41 5.31
C ASN A 402 -22.67 -20.58 3.94
N TYR A 403 -21.39 -21.01 3.91
CA TYR A 403 -20.98 -21.96 2.87
C TYR A 403 -21.59 -23.32 3.22
N MET A 404 -22.92 -23.41 3.14
CA MET A 404 -23.46 -24.62 2.56
C MET A 404 -22.86 -24.65 1.16
N LYS A 405 -21.80 -25.45 0.99
CA LYS A 405 -21.73 -26.34 -0.15
C LYS A 405 -23.19 -26.66 -0.50
N ILE A 406 -23.72 -26.08 -1.58
CA ILE A 406 -25.04 -26.47 -2.05
C ILE A 406 -24.81 -27.92 -2.49
N THR A 407 -24.90 -28.84 -1.54
CA THR A 407 -25.21 -30.22 -1.83
C THR A 407 -26.60 -30.11 -2.41
N CYS A 408 -26.69 -30.07 -3.74
CA CYS A 408 -27.95 -30.19 -4.44
C CYS A 408 -28.53 -31.54 -4.01
N GLN A 409 -29.29 -31.54 -2.91
CA GLN A 409 -29.88 -32.73 -2.35
C GLN A 409 -30.92 -33.21 -3.34
N LEU A 410 -30.68 -34.40 -3.89
CA LEU A 410 -31.63 -35.08 -4.74
C LEU A 410 -32.76 -35.64 -3.88
N SER A 411 -33.97 -35.65 -4.42
CA SER A 411 -35.09 -36.39 -3.86
C SER A 411 -34.77 -37.87 -3.80
N ASP A 412 -35.51 -38.61 -2.99
CA ASP A 412 -35.61 -40.04 -3.17
C ASP A 412 -36.10 -40.34 -4.59
N TRP A 413 -35.73 -41.51 -5.12
CA TRP A 413 -36.24 -41.98 -6.40
C TRP A 413 -37.75 -42.21 -6.34
N SER A 414 -38.43 -41.92 -7.45
CA SER A 414 -39.81 -42.35 -7.64
C SER A 414 -39.91 -43.88 -7.60
N GLU A 415 -41.13 -44.38 -7.41
CA GLU A 415 -41.40 -45.77 -7.75
C GLU A 415 -41.09 -46.03 -9.22
N TRP A 416 -40.68 -47.27 -9.51
CA TRP A 416 -40.47 -47.71 -10.88
C TRP A 416 -41.76 -47.65 -11.68
N SER A 417 -41.66 -47.21 -12.93
CA SER A 417 -42.76 -47.32 -13.88
C SER A 417 -43.17 -48.78 -14.08
N SER A 418 -44.37 -48.98 -14.61
CA SER A 418 -44.74 -50.27 -15.21
C SER A 418 -43.70 -50.68 -16.27
N CYS A 419 -43.50 -51.98 -16.44
CA CYS A 419 -42.64 -52.51 -17.49
C CYS A 419 -43.16 -52.04 -18.85
N SER A 420 -42.26 -51.67 -19.76
CA SER A 420 -42.60 -51.17 -21.10
C SER A 420 -43.39 -52.17 -21.95
N VAL A 421 -43.44 -53.43 -21.53
CA VAL A 421 -44.14 -54.54 -22.17
C VAL A 421 -45.05 -55.21 -21.16
N THR A 422 -46.13 -55.82 -21.64
CA THR A 422 -47.03 -56.64 -20.82
C THR A 422 -46.55 -58.08 -20.69
N CYS A 423 -45.72 -58.55 -21.63
CA CYS A 423 -45.14 -59.89 -21.63
C CYS A 423 -43.64 -59.83 -21.93
N GLY A 424 -42.87 -60.79 -21.43
CA GLY A 424 -41.44 -60.95 -21.70
C GLY A 424 -40.57 -59.89 -21.02
N LYS A 425 -39.41 -59.65 -21.63
CA LYS A 425 -38.43 -58.67 -21.15
C LYS A 425 -38.73 -57.29 -21.72
N GLY A 426 -38.75 -56.29 -20.85
CA GLY A 426 -38.83 -54.88 -21.21
C GLY A 426 -37.96 -54.04 -20.29
N VAL A 427 -38.26 -52.74 -20.24
CA VAL A 427 -37.57 -51.79 -19.37
C VAL A 427 -38.55 -51.02 -18.52
N ARG A 428 -38.11 -50.63 -17.32
CA ARG A 428 -38.84 -49.70 -16.45
C ARG A 428 -37.91 -48.58 -16.03
N THR A 429 -38.49 -47.42 -15.78
CA THR A 429 -37.76 -46.17 -15.52
C THR A 429 -38.22 -45.58 -14.19
N ARG A 430 -37.32 -44.89 -13.49
CA ARG A 430 -37.63 -44.07 -12.33
C ARG A 430 -36.86 -42.75 -12.41
N ASP A 431 -37.42 -41.73 -11.78
CA ASP A 431 -36.91 -40.37 -11.86
C ASP A 431 -36.73 -39.78 -10.45
N ARG A 432 -35.78 -38.86 -10.30
CA ARG A 432 -35.57 -38.05 -9.09
C ARG A 432 -35.24 -36.62 -9.46
N HIS A 433 -35.48 -35.68 -8.56
CA HIS A 433 -35.34 -34.25 -8.83
C HIS A 433 -34.51 -33.57 -7.74
N PHE A 434 -34.04 -32.35 -7.99
CA PHE A 434 -33.40 -31.55 -6.94
C PHE A 434 -34.45 -31.00 -5.97
N ASN A 435 -34.17 -31.09 -4.66
CA ASN A 435 -35.09 -30.64 -3.61
C ASN A 435 -35.06 -29.11 -3.36
N VAL A 436 -34.08 -28.36 -3.92
CA VAL A 436 -33.87 -26.94 -3.62
C VAL A 436 -33.58 -26.13 -4.90
N ASP A 437 -34.25 -24.96 -4.97
CA ASP A 437 -34.22 -23.81 -5.88
C ASP A 437 -33.50 -23.88 -7.26
N SER A 438 -34.06 -23.11 -8.19
CA SER A 438 -33.78 -22.89 -9.62
C SER A 438 -32.33 -22.66 -10.09
N LYS A 439 -31.31 -22.82 -9.23
CA LYS A 439 -29.87 -22.71 -9.54
C LYS A 439 -29.11 -24.04 -9.66
N CYS A 440 -29.69 -25.19 -9.31
CA CYS A 440 -29.04 -26.52 -9.49
C CYS A 440 -29.21 -27.07 -10.94
N MET A 441 -29.85 -26.35 -11.87
CA MET A 441 -30.17 -26.85 -13.21
C MET A 441 -29.02 -26.79 -14.23
N GLU A 442 -27.83 -26.31 -13.84
CA GLU A 442 -26.69 -26.11 -14.76
C GLU A 442 -25.51 -27.08 -14.54
N ASP A 443 -25.63 -28.08 -13.66
CA ASP A 443 -24.56 -29.06 -13.41
C ASP A 443 -24.89 -30.42 -14.07
N GLU A 444 -24.19 -30.75 -15.15
CA GLU A 444 -24.38 -31.98 -15.96
C GLU A 444 -23.87 -33.27 -15.27
N SER A 445 -23.38 -33.20 -14.02
CA SER A 445 -22.71 -34.32 -13.37
C SER A 445 -23.63 -35.33 -12.66
N GLU A 446 -24.91 -35.03 -12.45
CA GLU A 446 -25.83 -35.86 -11.63
C GLU A 446 -26.93 -36.55 -12.47
N GLN A 447 -27.09 -37.86 -12.30
CA GLN A 447 -28.14 -38.65 -13.00
C GLN A 447 -29.51 -38.47 -12.34
N LEU A 448 -30.46 -37.90 -13.09
CA LEU A 448 -31.85 -37.65 -12.66
C LEU A 448 -32.85 -38.74 -13.09
N GLN A 449 -32.42 -39.64 -13.99
CA GLN A 449 -33.24 -40.72 -14.52
C GLN A 449 -32.44 -42.03 -14.53
N GLU A 450 -33.09 -43.13 -14.14
CA GLU A 450 -32.50 -44.47 -14.13
C GLU A 450 -33.43 -45.46 -14.83
N THR A 451 -32.86 -46.33 -15.67
CA THR A 451 -33.58 -47.33 -16.44
C THR A 451 -33.01 -48.72 -16.16
N GLU A 452 -33.87 -49.69 -15.87
CA GLU A 452 -33.47 -51.09 -15.67
C GLU A 452 -34.34 -52.07 -16.46
N GLU A 453 -33.80 -53.26 -16.72
CA GLU A 453 -34.54 -54.37 -17.35
C GLU A 453 -35.57 -54.94 -16.36
N CYS A 454 -36.78 -55.18 -16.86
CA CYS A 454 -37.84 -55.89 -16.16
C CYS A 454 -38.25 -57.14 -16.96
N ASP A 455 -38.59 -58.20 -16.26
CA ASP A 455 -39.19 -59.40 -16.83
C ASP A 455 -40.57 -59.56 -16.19
N THR A 456 -41.62 -59.53 -17.01
CA THR A 456 -42.99 -59.66 -16.48
C THR A 456 -43.33 -61.10 -16.07
N GLY A 457 -42.46 -62.07 -16.37
CA GLY A 457 -42.70 -63.49 -16.12
C GLY A 457 -43.78 -64.11 -17.03
N GLU A 458 -44.45 -63.30 -17.85
CA GLU A 458 -45.40 -63.75 -18.85
C GLU A 458 -44.69 -64.03 -20.18
N VAL A 459 -44.82 -65.23 -20.71
CA VAL A 459 -44.25 -65.57 -22.02
C VAL A 459 -45.08 -64.89 -23.10
N CYS A 460 -44.44 -64.06 -23.93
CA CYS A 460 -45.10 -63.46 -25.10
C CYS A 460 -45.49 -64.56 -26.10
N ASP A 461 -46.74 -65.00 -26.06
CA ASP A 461 -47.33 -65.82 -27.11
C ASP A 461 -47.79 -64.85 -28.21
N GLY A 462 -47.14 -64.93 -29.39
CA GLY A 462 -47.14 -63.92 -30.46
C GLY A 462 -48.47 -63.68 -31.17
N SER A 463 -49.54 -63.43 -30.43
CA SER A 463 -50.84 -63.03 -30.93
C SER A 463 -50.95 -61.50 -30.92
N VAL A 464 -50.75 -60.90 -32.09
CA VAL A 464 -50.99 -59.48 -32.35
C VAL A 464 -52.48 -59.18 -32.11
N PRO A 465 -52.86 -58.25 -31.21
CA PRO A 465 -54.24 -57.83 -31.10
C PRO A 465 -54.69 -57.15 -32.39
N SER A 466 -55.87 -57.54 -32.89
CA SER A 466 -56.49 -57.11 -34.15
C SER A 466 -56.94 -55.65 -34.14
#